data_AF-A0A933KK56-F1
#
_entry.id   AF-A0A933KK56-F1
#
_cell.length_a   1.000
_cell.length_b   1.000
_cell.length_c   1.000
_cell.angle_alpha   90.00
_cell.angle_beta   90.00
_cell.angle_gamma   90.00
#
_symmetry.space_group_name_H-M   'P 1'
#
loop_
_entity.id
_entity.type
_entity.pdbx_description
1 polymer ?
#
loop_
_entity_poly.entity_id
_entity_poly.type
_entity_poly.pdbx_seq_one_letter_code
_entity_poly.pdbx_strand_id
1 'polypeptide(L)'
;MPAAGRIGKNQGVRRTFAGLMFGLAYACASLAIAGFLLQRTAFDPNHSADAADVVLGDSKLRTELAYFIADAVAAPLGQDPAAMRLRVEAIAGTDVGANLMSQIVHDAHAHLIGEQKAPVQISGQQLVDATQFEAAAALPAITLPVPKVTPLEIANTALDWMVPIVAIATLVFAVLGFTAHPDRAAVIKSLGFGLLLLGVLAALLGYVVPKFVVPMLSDSVWARVPGRLADDSVPLLIGTELVLVGAAVALLAGTGVMSRRSRWSAPVTINRYNEDRRWS
;
A
#
# COMPACT_ATOMS: atom_id res chain seq x y z
N MET A 1 -59.28 -2.51 -11.27
CA MET A 1 -57.89 -3.03 -11.39
C MET A 1 -56.88 -1.89 -11.25
N PRO A 2 -56.19 -1.75 -10.10
CA PRO A 2 -55.01 -0.89 -10.00
C PRO A 2 -53.87 -1.64 -9.28
N ALA A 3 -53.10 -2.47 -9.99
CA ALA A 3 -51.91 -3.14 -9.43
C ALA A 3 -50.63 -2.89 -10.24
N ALA A 4 -50.74 -2.39 -11.48
CA ALA A 4 -49.58 -2.23 -12.36
C ALA A 4 -48.65 -1.04 -11.99
N GLY A 5 -49.14 -0.03 -11.27
CA GLY A 5 -48.38 1.20 -10.98
C GLY A 5 -47.36 1.11 -9.85
N ARG A 6 -47.49 0.18 -8.89
CA ARG A 6 -46.55 0.06 -7.75
C ARG A 6 -45.29 -0.73 -8.10
N ILE A 7 -45.35 -1.62 -9.10
CA ILE A 7 -44.24 -2.51 -9.45
C ILE A 7 -43.07 -1.72 -10.08
N GLY A 8 -43.37 -0.68 -10.89
CA GLY A 8 -42.34 0.16 -11.52
C GLY A 8 -41.58 1.11 -10.57
N LYS A 9 -42.26 1.70 -9.58
CA LYS A 9 -41.62 2.62 -8.61
C LYS A 9 -40.59 1.91 -7.71
N ASN A 10 -40.90 0.69 -7.27
CA ASN A 10 -40.01 -0.07 -6.40
C ASN A 10 -38.75 -0.55 -7.13
N GLN A 11 -38.79 -0.77 -8.45
CA GLN A 11 -37.61 -1.15 -9.23
C GLN A 11 -36.61 0.00 -9.36
N GLY A 12 -37.08 1.23 -9.57
CA GLY A 12 -36.22 2.41 -9.62
C GLY A 12 -35.47 2.64 -8.30
N VAL A 13 -36.19 2.59 -7.17
CA VAL A 13 -35.60 2.76 -5.83
C VAL A 13 -34.56 1.68 -5.53
N ARG A 14 -34.85 0.41 -5.85
CA ARG A 14 -33.91 -0.70 -5.68
C ARG A 14 -32.65 -0.53 -6.52
N ARG A 15 -32.77 -0.03 -7.75
CA ARG A 15 -31.63 0.23 -8.63
C ARG A 15 -30.72 1.34 -8.09
N THR A 16 -31.30 2.44 -7.62
CA THR A 16 -30.54 3.55 -7.02
C THR A 16 -29.86 3.12 -5.71
N PHE A 17 -30.59 2.40 -4.85
CA PHE A 17 -30.03 1.87 -3.61
C PHE A 17 -28.87 0.90 -3.86
N ALA A 18 -29.04 -0.05 -4.79
CA ALA A 18 -27.99 -1.01 -5.13
C ALA A 18 -26.76 -0.31 -5.72
N GLY A 19 -26.95 0.70 -6.58
CA GLY A 19 -25.86 1.53 -7.10
C GLY A 19 -25.09 2.26 -6.00
N LEU A 20 -25.79 2.81 -5.01
CA LEU A 20 -25.18 3.49 -3.86
C LEU A 20 -24.38 2.51 -2.97
N MET A 21 -24.94 1.34 -2.68
CA MET A 21 -24.23 0.28 -1.94
C MET A 21 -22.96 -0.16 -2.66
N PHE A 22 -23.00 -0.36 -3.99
CA PHE A 22 -21.79 -0.66 -4.76
C PHE A 22 -20.79 0.50 -4.76
N GLY A 23 -21.25 1.75 -4.87
CA GLY A 23 -20.37 2.92 -4.77
C GLY A 23 -19.62 2.97 -3.44
N LEU A 24 -20.32 2.74 -2.32
CA LEU A 24 -19.72 2.64 -0.99
C LEU A 24 -18.77 1.45 -0.89
N ALA A 25 -19.17 0.28 -1.41
CA ALA A 25 -18.30 -0.89 -1.47
C ALA A 25 -16.98 -0.60 -2.21
N TYR A 26 -17.02 0.13 -3.33
CA TYR A 26 -15.79 0.48 -4.05
C TYR A 26 -14.93 1.49 -3.32
N ALA A 27 -15.53 2.50 -2.70
CA ALA A 27 -14.80 3.46 -1.89
C ALA A 27 -14.09 2.75 -0.73
N CYS A 28 -14.80 1.85 -0.04
CA CYS A 28 -14.22 1.02 1.01
C CYS A 28 -13.14 0.08 0.44
N ALA A 29 -13.40 -0.65 -0.65
CA ALA A 29 -12.44 -1.58 -1.24
C ALA A 29 -11.13 -0.87 -1.60
N SER A 30 -11.26 0.33 -2.18
CA SER A 30 -10.14 1.16 -2.57
C SER A 30 -9.30 1.59 -1.37
N LEU A 31 -9.94 2.09 -0.32
CA LEU A 31 -9.25 2.47 0.91
C LEU A 31 -8.60 1.26 1.60
N ALA A 32 -9.29 0.11 1.65
CA ALA A 32 -8.77 -1.09 2.29
C ALA A 32 -7.55 -1.64 1.56
N ILE A 33 -7.63 -1.82 0.24
CA ILE A 33 -6.54 -2.42 -0.54
C ILE A 33 -5.38 -1.44 -0.67
N ALA A 34 -5.65 -0.17 -0.97
CA ALA A 34 -4.58 0.81 -1.12
C ALA A 34 -3.94 1.16 0.23
N GLY A 35 -4.72 1.18 1.32
CA GLY A 35 -4.21 1.30 2.68
C GLY A 35 -3.36 0.10 3.11
N PHE A 36 -3.80 -1.11 2.79
CA PHE A 36 -3.03 -2.34 3.01
C PHE A 36 -1.70 -2.35 2.24
N LEU A 37 -1.73 -1.96 0.96
CA LEU A 37 -0.51 -1.84 0.16
C LEU A 37 0.43 -0.81 0.77
N LEU A 38 -0.09 0.37 1.13
CA LEU A 38 0.68 1.42 1.78
C LEU A 38 1.30 0.94 3.11
N GLN A 39 0.57 0.18 3.93
CA GLN A 39 1.12 -0.43 5.15
C GLN A 39 2.31 -1.34 4.81
N ARG A 40 2.16 -2.22 3.83
CA ARG A 40 3.22 -3.16 3.45
C ARG A 40 4.43 -2.48 2.81
N THR A 41 4.24 -1.40 2.06
CA THR A 41 5.34 -0.74 1.33
C THR A 41 6.03 0.36 2.12
N ALA A 42 5.35 0.98 3.11
CA ALA A 42 5.87 2.15 3.81
C ALA A 42 5.77 2.09 5.34
N PHE A 43 5.06 1.12 5.91
CA PHE A 43 4.84 1.01 7.36
C PHE A 43 5.06 -0.41 7.88
N ASP A 44 5.90 -1.20 7.20
CA ASP A 44 6.28 -2.54 7.64
C ASP A 44 7.78 -2.59 7.95
N PRO A 45 8.16 -2.44 9.24
CA PRO A 45 9.55 -2.54 9.66
C PRO A 45 10.17 -3.91 9.37
N ASN A 46 9.39 -5.00 9.44
CA ASN A 46 9.90 -6.34 9.14
C ASN A 46 10.29 -6.46 7.68
N HIS A 47 9.44 -5.96 6.77
CA HIS A 47 9.79 -5.91 5.36
C HIS A 47 11.06 -5.08 5.10
N SER A 48 11.28 -4.00 5.86
CA SER A 48 12.51 -3.22 5.76
C SER A 48 13.76 -3.94 6.28
N ALA A 49 13.60 -4.83 7.25
CA ALA A 49 14.65 -5.72 7.72
C ALA A 49 15.02 -6.75 6.64
N ASP A 50 14.01 -7.35 6.02
CA ASP A 50 14.17 -8.36 4.96
C ASP A 50 14.80 -7.75 3.69
N ALA A 51 14.45 -6.50 3.37
CA ALA A 51 14.97 -5.74 2.23
C ALA A 51 16.12 -4.79 2.62
N ALA A 52 16.85 -5.11 3.70
CA ALA A 52 17.92 -4.24 4.20
C ALA A 52 19.04 -4.03 3.18
N ASP A 53 19.32 -5.00 2.32
CA ASP A 53 20.28 -4.88 1.22
C ASP A 53 19.86 -3.80 0.20
N VAL A 54 18.56 -3.71 -0.11
CA VAL A 54 18.00 -2.67 -0.99
C VAL A 54 18.09 -1.30 -0.33
N VAL A 55 17.76 -1.21 0.97
CA VAL A 55 17.84 0.04 1.74
C VAL A 55 19.29 0.52 1.87
N LEU A 56 20.22 -0.37 2.19
CA LEU A 56 21.66 -0.10 2.30
C LEU A 56 22.35 0.03 0.93
N GLY A 57 21.64 -0.29 -0.16
CA GLY A 57 22.01 0.09 -1.52
C GLY A 57 22.02 1.62 -1.72
N ASP A 58 21.35 2.38 -0.85
CA ASP A 58 21.50 3.83 -0.80
C ASP A 58 22.86 4.20 -0.19
N SER A 59 23.79 4.63 -1.06
CA SER A 59 25.16 4.99 -0.64
C SER A 59 25.18 6.07 0.43
N LYS A 60 24.23 7.01 0.45
CA LYS A 60 24.20 8.06 1.48
C LYS A 60 23.83 7.48 2.84
N LEU A 61 22.81 6.62 2.90
CA LEU A 61 22.37 5.99 4.16
C LEU A 61 23.45 5.04 4.69
N ARG A 62 24.03 4.21 3.82
CA ARG A 62 25.13 3.31 4.18
C ARG A 62 26.35 4.08 4.69
N THR A 63 26.79 5.12 3.99
CA THR A 63 27.96 5.91 4.39
C THR A 63 27.69 6.66 5.70
N GLU A 64 26.52 7.25 5.88
CA GLU A 64 26.16 7.95 7.12
C GLU A 64 26.15 7.01 8.32
N LEU A 65 25.54 5.83 8.19
CA LEU A 65 25.50 4.82 9.25
C LEU A 65 26.90 4.29 9.58
N ALA A 66 27.68 3.93 8.56
CA ALA A 66 29.05 3.43 8.75
C ALA A 66 29.95 4.48 9.42
N TYR A 67 29.84 5.75 9.01
CA TYR A 67 30.62 6.84 9.57
C TYR A 67 30.20 7.12 11.01
N PHE A 68 28.90 7.13 11.29
CA PHE A 68 28.39 7.32 12.64
C PHE A 68 28.91 6.25 13.60
N ILE A 69 28.80 4.97 13.24
CA ILE A 69 29.31 3.85 14.06
C ILE A 69 30.83 3.95 14.22
N ALA A 70 31.55 4.17 13.12
CA ALA A 70 33.00 4.21 13.14
C ALA A 70 33.53 5.37 13.99
N ASP A 71 32.97 6.57 13.86
CA ASP A 71 33.40 7.75 14.61
C ASP A 71 33.06 7.60 16.10
N ALA A 72 31.91 7.01 16.42
CA ALA A 72 31.49 6.75 17.79
C ALA A 72 32.35 5.70 18.52
N VAL A 73 32.97 4.77 17.79
CA VAL A 73 33.92 3.79 18.36
C VAL A 73 35.35 4.31 18.35
N ALA A 74 35.77 4.98 17.28
CA ALA A 74 37.15 5.40 17.09
C ALA A 74 37.56 6.49 18.10
N ALA A 75 36.71 7.50 18.31
CA ALA A 75 37.06 8.63 19.17
C ALA A 75 37.29 8.23 20.64
N PRO A 76 36.42 7.43 21.30
CA PRO A 76 36.65 7.01 22.69
C PRO A 76 37.82 6.03 22.86
N LEU A 77 38.14 5.23 21.83
CA LEU A 77 39.16 4.19 21.88
C LEU A 77 40.51 4.63 21.28
N GLY A 78 40.64 5.91 20.93
CA GLY A 78 41.86 6.50 20.37
C GLY A 78 42.31 5.86 19.04
N GLN A 79 41.37 5.32 18.27
CA GLN A 79 41.65 4.69 16.97
C GLN A 79 41.58 5.73 15.84
N ASP A 80 42.22 5.43 14.71
CA ASP A 80 42.07 6.24 13.50
C ASP A 80 40.63 6.10 12.92
N PRO A 81 39.85 7.19 12.81
CA PRO A 81 38.50 7.14 12.27
C PRO A 81 38.46 6.65 10.82
N ALA A 82 39.46 6.98 9.99
CA ALA A 82 39.47 6.56 8.59
C ALA A 82 39.64 5.04 8.46
N ALA A 83 40.58 4.46 9.21
CA ALA A 83 40.74 3.01 9.30
C ALA A 83 39.49 2.32 9.86
N MET A 84 38.83 2.90 10.88
CA MET A 84 37.62 2.33 11.47
C MET A 84 36.44 2.32 10.48
N ARG A 85 36.29 3.38 9.66
CA ARG A 85 35.24 3.44 8.63
C ARG A 85 35.41 2.34 7.58
N LEU A 86 36.62 2.16 7.05
CA LEU A 86 36.91 1.09 6.10
C LEU A 86 36.62 -0.30 6.67
N ARG A 87 36.91 -0.48 7.96
CA ARG A 87 36.63 -1.71 8.69
C ARG A 87 35.13 -1.97 8.83
N VAL A 88 34.35 -0.97 9.25
CA VAL A 88 32.88 -1.09 9.34
C VAL A 88 32.26 -1.38 7.97
N GLU A 89 32.73 -0.71 6.91
CA GLU A 89 32.27 -0.96 5.54
C GLU A 89 32.59 -2.39 5.06
N ALA A 90 33.77 -2.92 5.38
CA ALA A 90 34.12 -4.30 5.06
C ALA A 90 33.25 -5.31 5.82
N ILE A 91 32.96 -5.04 7.10
CA ILE A 91 32.14 -5.92 7.94
C ILE A 91 30.68 -5.90 7.49
N ALA A 92 30.16 -4.75 7.05
CA ALA A 92 28.81 -4.64 6.51
C ALA A 92 28.55 -5.58 5.32
N GLY A 93 29.61 -6.02 4.61
CA GLY A 93 29.51 -7.03 3.54
C GLY A 93 29.54 -8.49 4.01
N THR A 94 29.65 -8.75 5.31
CA THR A 94 29.62 -10.11 5.91
C THR A 94 28.21 -10.45 6.41
N ASP A 95 27.91 -11.74 6.62
CA ASP A 95 26.60 -12.18 7.13
C ASP A 95 26.28 -11.58 8.51
N VAL A 96 27.28 -11.46 9.38
CA VAL A 96 27.13 -10.86 10.72
C VAL A 96 26.79 -9.38 10.60
N GLY A 97 27.53 -8.65 9.76
CA GLY A 97 27.26 -7.24 9.49
C GLY A 97 25.91 -7.02 8.83
N ALA A 98 25.53 -7.85 7.85
CA ALA A 98 24.24 -7.76 7.17
C ALA A 98 23.07 -7.97 8.15
N ASN A 99 23.15 -8.97 9.03
CA ASN A 99 22.14 -9.21 10.07
C ASN A 99 22.03 -8.03 11.05
N LEU A 100 23.17 -7.48 11.47
CA LEU A 100 23.17 -6.31 12.34
C LEU A 100 22.53 -5.09 11.64
N MET A 101 22.92 -4.81 10.40
CA MET A 101 22.40 -3.66 9.65
C MET A 101 20.91 -3.82 9.36
N SER A 102 20.44 -5.04 9.11
CA SER A 102 19.01 -5.37 8.98
C SER A 102 18.22 -5.00 10.23
N GLN A 103 18.73 -5.36 11.42
CA GLN A 103 18.11 -4.97 12.70
C GLN A 103 18.12 -3.45 12.91
N ILE A 104 19.21 -2.77 12.57
CA ILE A 104 19.28 -1.30 12.69
C ILE A 104 18.27 -0.63 11.75
N VAL A 105 18.13 -1.12 10.51
CA VAL A 105 17.15 -0.61 9.54
C VAL A 105 15.73 -0.84 10.04
N HIS A 106 15.43 -2.01 10.58
CA HIS A 106 14.16 -2.32 11.22
C HIS A 106 13.82 -1.29 12.31
N ASP A 107 14.70 -1.13 13.30
CA ASP A 107 14.46 -0.27 14.45
C ASP A 107 14.37 1.21 14.04
N ALA A 108 15.20 1.63 13.07
CA ALA A 108 15.12 2.96 12.48
C ALA A 108 13.78 3.21 11.79
N HIS A 109 13.31 2.24 10.99
CA HIS A 109 12.03 2.37 10.32
C HIS A 109 10.86 2.38 11.33
N ALA A 110 10.88 1.47 12.31
CA ALA A 110 9.89 1.43 13.39
C ALA A 110 9.84 2.74 14.18
N HIS A 111 10.99 3.36 14.46
CA HIS A 111 11.04 4.66 15.13
C HIS A 111 10.53 5.81 14.25
N LEU A 112 10.89 5.81 12.96
CA LEU A 112 10.47 6.83 11.98
C LEU A 112 8.95 6.92 11.90
N ILE A 113 8.27 5.76 11.87
CA ILE A 113 6.81 5.63 11.77
C ILE A 113 6.10 5.62 13.13
N GLY A 114 6.83 5.82 14.23
CA GLY A 114 6.26 5.92 15.58
C GLY A 114 5.76 4.60 16.20
N GLU A 115 6.05 3.45 15.58
CA GLU A 115 5.81 2.13 16.18
C GLU A 115 6.73 1.91 17.39
N GLN A 116 8.02 2.24 17.24
CA GLN A 116 9.00 2.26 18.32
C GLN A 116 9.11 3.65 18.94
N LYS A 117 8.70 3.80 20.21
CA LYS A 117 8.75 5.08 20.92
C LYS A 117 10.14 5.46 21.42
N ALA A 118 10.95 4.46 21.77
CA ALA A 118 12.30 4.67 22.27
C ALA A 118 13.26 5.01 21.11
N PRO A 119 14.27 5.86 21.34
CA PRO A 119 15.30 6.09 20.34
C PRO A 119 16.01 4.80 19.94
N VAL A 120 16.47 4.73 18.70
CA VAL A 120 17.24 3.60 18.18
C VAL A 120 18.62 3.61 18.83
N GLN A 121 18.98 2.50 19.46
CA GLN A 121 20.25 2.37 20.18
C GLN A 121 21.06 1.19 19.63
N ILE A 122 22.35 1.43 19.45
CA ILE A 122 23.32 0.39 19.09
C ILE A 122 24.13 0.09 20.35
N SER A 123 23.93 -1.10 20.90
CA SER A 123 24.59 -1.56 22.13
C SER A 123 26.09 -1.79 21.92
N GLY A 124 26.86 -1.84 23.01
CA GLY A 124 28.29 -2.16 22.96
C GLY A 124 28.59 -3.48 22.24
N GLN A 125 27.76 -4.51 22.42
CA GLN A 125 27.92 -5.78 21.70
C GLN A 125 27.69 -5.62 20.20
N GLN A 126 26.66 -4.87 19.80
CA GLN A 126 26.42 -4.56 18.39
C GLN A 126 27.55 -3.71 17.78
N LEU A 127 28.21 -2.85 18.57
CA LEU A 127 29.41 -2.14 18.14
C LEU A 127 30.59 -3.09 17.92
N VAL A 128 30.75 -4.12 18.77
CA VAL A 128 31.74 -5.19 18.52
C VAL A 128 31.41 -5.89 17.22
N ASP A 129 30.16 -6.27 16.99
CA ASP A 129 29.76 -6.98 15.77
C ASP A 129 30.00 -6.12 14.52
N ALA A 130 29.73 -4.81 14.59
CA ALA A 130 29.93 -3.84 13.50
C ALA A 130 31.40 -3.53 13.20
N THR A 131 32.28 -3.57 14.21
CA THR A 131 33.69 -3.14 14.09
C THR A 131 34.70 -4.29 14.21
N GLN A 132 34.24 -5.47 14.65
CA GLN A 132 35.09 -6.59 15.05
C GLN A 132 36.21 -6.15 16.00
N PHE A 133 35.86 -5.26 16.93
CA PHE A 133 36.78 -4.70 17.92
C PHE A 133 36.22 -4.88 19.33
N GLU A 134 36.75 -5.86 20.06
CA GLU A 134 36.19 -6.30 21.35
C GLU A 134 36.12 -5.19 22.41
N ALA A 135 37.05 -4.23 22.37
CA ALA A 135 37.05 -3.09 23.30
C ALA A 135 35.80 -2.20 23.15
N ALA A 136 35.08 -2.29 22.02
CA ALA A 136 33.81 -1.60 21.83
C ALA A 136 32.69 -2.11 22.76
N ALA A 137 32.80 -3.32 23.32
CA ALA A 137 31.83 -3.87 24.26
C ALA A 137 31.70 -3.03 25.53
N ALA A 138 32.77 -2.35 25.93
CA ALA A 138 32.81 -1.49 27.12
C ALA A 138 32.24 -0.09 26.88
N LEU A 139 31.95 0.27 25.62
CA LEU A 139 31.36 1.56 25.29
C LEU A 139 29.87 1.58 25.65
N PRO A 140 29.34 2.74 26.09
CA PRO A 140 27.91 2.90 26.28
C PRO A 140 27.18 2.76 24.95
N ALA A 141 25.90 2.38 25.01
CA ALA A 141 25.06 2.32 23.81
C ALA A 141 24.98 3.71 23.14
N ILE A 142 25.07 3.72 21.81
CA ILE A 142 25.01 4.96 21.02
C ILE A 142 23.61 5.11 20.43
N THR A 143 23.09 6.34 20.44
CA THR A 143 21.76 6.64 19.92
C THR A 143 21.86 7.13 18.48
N LEU A 144 21.23 6.42 17.56
CA LEU A 144 21.17 6.81 16.15
C LEU A 144 20.20 7.99 15.98
N PRO A 145 20.58 9.07 15.27
CA PRO A 145 19.76 10.27 15.14
C PRO A 145 18.64 10.08 14.09
N VAL A 146 17.75 9.12 14.33
CA VAL A 146 16.56 8.89 13.50
C VAL A 146 15.43 9.77 14.02
N PRO A 147 14.86 10.68 13.21
CA PRO A 147 13.72 11.46 13.65
C PRO A 147 12.44 10.64 13.62
N LYS A 148 11.58 10.82 14.62
CA LYS A 148 10.19 10.41 14.52
C LYS A 148 9.42 11.41 13.67
N VAL A 149 8.72 10.94 12.64
CA VAL A 149 7.95 11.80 11.73
C VAL A 149 6.47 11.73 12.11
N THR A 150 5.97 12.75 12.81
CA THR A 150 4.60 12.77 13.36
C THR A 150 3.50 12.45 12.33
N PRO A 151 3.52 12.98 11.09
CA PRO A 151 2.53 12.58 10.09
C PRO A 151 2.54 11.09 9.75
N LEU A 152 3.72 10.43 9.77
CA LEU A 152 3.84 8.98 9.53
C LEU A 152 3.27 8.18 10.69
N GLU A 153 3.52 8.59 11.94
CA GLU A 153 2.94 7.97 13.14
C GLU A 153 1.41 8.01 13.13
N ILE A 154 0.84 9.17 12.78
CA ILE A 154 -0.61 9.33 12.67
C ILE A 154 -1.16 8.44 11.55
N ALA A 155 -0.51 8.42 10.38
CA ALA A 155 -0.92 7.60 9.25
C ALA A 155 -0.86 6.10 9.58
N ASN A 156 0.24 5.63 10.17
CA ASN A 156 0.43 4.24 10.59
C ASN A 156 -0.67 3.81 11.57
N THR A 157 -0.82 4.58 12.65
CA THR A 157 -1.86 4.35 13.67
C THR A 157 -3.25 4.35 13.05
N ALA A 158 -3.55 5.26 12.11
CA ALA A 158 -4.85 5.32 11.46
C ALA A 158 -5.11 4.09 10.57
N LEU A 159 -4.12 3.67 9.77
CA LEU A 159 -4.26 2.52 8.87
C LEU A 159 -4.48 1.21 9.64
N ASP A 160 -3.80 1.02 10.76
CA ASP A 160 -3.87 -0.22 11.56
C ASP A 160 -5.29 -0.63 11.95
N TRP A 161 -6.12 0.33 12.34
CA TRP A 161 -7.51 0.05 12.70
C TRP A 161 -8.47 0.31 11.53
N MET A 162 -8.17 1.27 10.64
CA MET A 162 -9.09 1.64 9.56
C MET A 162 -9.15 0.59 8.47
N VAL A 163 -8.00 0.05 8.03
CA VAL A 163 -7.93 -0.97 6.97
C VAL A 163 -8.82 -2.19 7.26
N PRO A 164 -8.75 -2.85 8.44
CA PRO A 164 -9.62 -4.00 8.71
C PRO A 164 -11.11 -3.64 8.77
N ILE A 165 -11.48 -2.49 9.35
CA ILE A 165 -12.87 -2.05 9.42
C ILE A 165 -13.42 -1.80 8.01
N VAL A 166 -12.65 -1.11 7.18
CA VAL A 166 -13.05 -0.77 5.82
C VAL A 166 -13.09 -2.01 4.92
N ALA A 167 -12.20 -2.98 5.14
CA ALA A 167 -12.26 -4.28 4.47
C ALA A 167 -13.56 -5.03 4.81
N ILE A 168 -13.96 -5.05 6.08
CA ILE A 168 -15.24 -5.65 6.51
C ILE A 168 -16.42 -4.90 5.88
N ALA A 169 -16.41 -3.56 5.93
CA ALA A 169 -17.46 -2.73 5.34
C ALA A 169 -17.61 -2.98 3.84
N THR A 170 -16.49 -3.17 3.13
CA THR A 170 -16.47 -3.54 1.71
C THR A 170 -17.27 -4.80 1.45
N LEU A 171 -17.03 -5.87 2.22
CA LEU A 171 -17.71 -7.14 2.06
C LEU A 171 -19.22 -6.99 2.33
N VAL A 172 -19.59 -6.28 3.39
CA VAL A 172 -21.00 -6.02 3.74
C VAL A 172 -21.71 -5.26 2.61
N PHE A 173 -21.15 -4.14 2.15
CA PHE A 173 -21.76 -3.35 1.10
C PHE A 173 -21.79 -4.06 -0.25
N ALA A 174 -20.78 -4.87 -0.57
CA ALA A 174 -20.77 -5.69 -1.78
C ALA A 174 -21.91 -6.73 -1.77
N VAL A 175 -22.12 -7.43 -0.65
CA VAL A 175 -23.21 -8.40 -0.49
C VAL A 175 -24.58 -7.72 -0.56
N LEU A 176 -24.76 -6.60 0.13
CA LEU A 176 -26.01 -5.83 0.09
C LEU A 176 -26.29 -5.28 -1.32
N GLY A 177 -25.27 -4.76 -1.99
CA GLY A 177 -25.35 -4.28 -3.36
C GLY A 177 -25.77 -5.40 -4.32
N PHE A 178 -25.13 -6.57 -4.21
CA PHE A 178 -25.40 -7.72 -5.08
C PHE A 178 -26.82 -8.27 -4.89
N THR A 179 -27.30 -8.40 -3.65
CA THR A 179 -28.65 -8.89 -3.36
C THR A 179 -29.75 -7.89 -3.77
N ALA A 180 -29.45 -6.58 -3.75
CA ALA A 180 -30.40 -5.55 -4.14
C ALA A 180 -30.50 -5.33 -5.66
N HIS A 181 -29.48 -5.68 -6.46
CA HIS A 181 -29.38 -5.27 -7.86
C HIS A 181 -30.26 -6.09 -8.82
N PRO A 182 -31.20 -5.47 -9.55
CA PRO A 182 -32.08 -6.18 -10.48
C PRO A 182 -31.44 -6.49 -11.84
N ASP A 183 -30.35 -5.80 -12.21
CA ASP A 183 -29.68 -5.90 -13.52
C ASP A 183 -28.22 -6.33 -13.37
N ARG A 184 -27.90 -7.53 -13.85
CA ARG A 184 -26.55 -8.12 -13.77
C ARG A 184 -25.54 -7.43 -14.69
N ALA A 185 -25.97 -6.91 -15.84
CA ALA A 185 -25.06 -6.26 -16.79
C ALA A 185 -24.55 -4.93 -16.25
N ALA A 186 -25.41 -4.18 -15.56
CA ALA A 186 -25.04 -2.95 -14.88
C ALA A 186 -24.04 -3.19 -13.74
N VAL A 187 -24.19 -4.27 -12.97
CA VAL A 187 -23.24 -4.66 -11.90
C VAL A 187 -21.86 -4.99 -12.46
N ILE A 188 -21.79 -5.79 -13.53
CA ILE A 188 -20.51 -6.16 -14.14
C ILE A 188 -19.78 -4.91 -14.66
N LYS A 189 -20.52 -3.96 -15.25
CA LYS A 189 -19.93 -2.71 -15.74
C LYS A 189 -19.41 -1.83 -14.61
N SER A 190 -20.15 -1.70 -13.50
CA SER A 190 -19.68 -0.90 -12.35
C SER A 190 -18.46 -1.54 -11.68
N LEU A 191 -18.40 -2.88 -11.64
CA LEU A 191 -17.24 -3.64 -11.16
C LEU A 191 -16.00 -3.39 -12.01
N GLY A 192 -16.15 -3.35 -13.34
CA GLY A 192 -15.06 -2.96 -14.22
C GLY A 192 -14.46 -1.58 -13.89
N PHE A 193 -15.30 -0.56 -13.70
CA PHE A 193 -14.81 0.77 -13.31
C PHE A 193 -14.23 0.83 -11.90
N GLY A 194 -14.83 0.10 -10.96
CA GLY A 194 -14.33 0.01 -9.59
C GLY A 194 -12.92 -0.59 -9.54
N LEU A 195 -12.65 -1.63 -10.32
CA LEU A 195 -11.32 -2.23 -10.43
C LEU A 195 -10.29 -1.28 -11.06
N LEU A 196 -10.68 -0.45 -12.04
CA LEU A 196 -9.76 0.57 -12.60
C LEU A 196 -9.41 1.65 -11.58
N LEU A 197 -10.41 2.18 -10.86
CA LEU A 197 -10.18 3.18 -9.83
C LEU A 197 -9.28 2.62 -8.72
N LEU A 198 -9.53 1.37 -8.34
CA LEU A 198 -8.73 0.65 -7.37
C LEU A 198 -7.27 0.48 -7.83
N GLY A 199 -7.03 0.12 -9.10
CA GLY A 199 -5.67 0.08 -9.66
C GLY A 199 -4.97 1.44 -9.57
N VAL A 200 -5.63 2.51 -10.03
CA VAL A 200 -5.05 3.86 -9.92
C VAL A 200 -4.67 4.21 -8.47
N LEU A 201 -5.53 3.90 -7.49
CA LEU A 201 -5.24 4.17 -6.08
C LEU A 201 -4.15 3.25 -5.51
N ALA A 202 -4.09 2.00 -5.93
CA ALA A 202 -3.03 1.05 -5.56
C ALA A 202 -1.66 1.55 -6.05
N ALA A 203 -1.54 1.99 -7.31
CA ALA A 203 -0.31 2.59 -7.82
C ALA A 203 0.08 3.88 -7.08
N LEU A 204 -0.90 4.76 -6.79
CA LEU A 204 -0.63 6.01 -6.08
C LEU A 204 -0.17 5.77 -4.64
N LEU A 205 -0.86 4.92 -3.88
CA LEU A 205 -0.57 4.73 -2.46
C LEU A 205 0.51 3.68 -2.21
N GLY A 206 0.65 2.68 -3.08
CA GLY A 206 1.70 1.66 -2.98
C GLY A 206 3.07 2.13 -3.48
N TYR A 207 3.13 3.11 -4.39
CA TYR A 207 4.40 3.56 -4.96
C TYR A 207 4.61 5.08 -4.87
N VAL A 208 3.66 5.89 -5.35
CA VAL A 208 3.88 7.35 -5.47
C VAL A 208 4.01 8.01 -4.09
N VAL A 209 3.12 7.67 -3.15
CA VAL A 209 3.15 8.25 -1.79
C VAL A 209 4.43 7.88 -1.03
N PRO A 210 4.81 6.59 -0.90
CA PRO A 210 6.05 6.22 -0.21
C PRO A 210 7.30 6.82 -0.85
N LYS A 211 7.34 6.87 -2.19
CA LYS A 211 8.54 7.31 -2.92
C LYS A 211 8.72 8.82 -2.94
N PHE A 212 7.65 9.58 -3.04
CA PHE A 212 7.74 11.02 -3.25
C PHE A 212 7.18 11.85 -2.11
N VAL A 213 6.10 11.40 -1.46
CA VAL A 213 5.46 12.19 -0.40
C VAL A 213 6.20 12.03 0.92
N VAL A 214 6.59 10.80 1.29
CA VAL A 214 7.27 10.55 2.57
C VAL A 214 8.60 11.31 2.69
N PRO A 215 9.50 11.31 1.68
CA PRO A 215 10.73 12.09 1.75
C PRO A 215 10.53 13.61 1.80
N MET A 216 9.36 14.14 1.41
CA MET A 216 9.05 15.57 1.54
C MET A 216 8.71 15.98 2.98
N LEU A 217 8.41 15.01 3.87
CA LEU A 217 8.03 15.28 5.25
C LEU A 217 9.23 15.49 6.18
N SER A 218 10.43 15.08 5.76
CA SER A 218 11.66 15.21 6.56
C SER A 218 12.90 15.20 5.66
N ASP A 219 13.85 16.10 5.95
CA ASP A 219 15.15 16.14 5.27
C ASP A 219 16.12 15.02 5.71
N SER A 220 15.70 14.18 6.66
CA SER A 220 16.51 13.06 7.14
C SER A 220 16.72 12.01 6.06
N VAL A 221 17.94 11.45 6.04
CA VAL A 221 18.31 10.36 5.13
C VAL A 221 17.42 9.12 5.36
N TRP A 222 16.96 8.92 6.60
CA TRP A 222 16.06 7.82 6.98
C TRP A 222 14.66 7.93 6.37
N ALA A 223 14.21 9.14 6.01
CA ALA A 223 12.91 9.33 5.34
C ALA A 223 12.88 8.78 3.91
N ARG A 224 14.04 8.40 3.35
CA ARG A 224 14.14 7.73 2.04
C ARG A 224 13.88 6.22 2.12
N VAL A 225 13.88 5.62 3.31
CA VAL A 225 13.69 4.17 3.48
C VAL A 225 12.38 3.69 2.86
N PRO A 226 11.20 4.29 3.12
CA PRO A 226 9.94 3.89 2.47
C PRO A 226 9.98 3.97 0.94
N GLY A 227 10.70 4.93 0.37
CA GLY A 227 10.86 5.04 -1.08
C GLY A 227 11.70 3.92 -1.69
N ARG A 228 12.70 3.40 -0.96
CA ARG A 228 13.49 2.24 -1.38
C ARG A 228 12.69 0.94 -1.31
N LEU A 229 11.85 0.79 -0.28
CA LEU A 229 10.93 -0.35 -0.15
C LEU A 229 9.85 -0.33 -1.24
N ALA A 230 9.40 0.87 -1.63
CA ALA A 230 8.50 1.01 -2.78
C ALA A 230 9.15 0.56 -4.09
N ASP A 231 10.46 0.78 -4.26
CA ASP A 231 11.21 0.29 -5.42
C ASP A 231 11.34 -1.24 -5.43
N ASP A 232 11.59 -1.86 -4.26
CA ASP A 232 11.64 -3.32 -4.12
C ASP A 232 10.28 -3.97 -4.39
N SER A 233 9.19 -3.35 -3.95
CA SER A 233 7.82 -3.86 -4.12
C SER A 233 7.22 -3.62 -5.51
N VAL A 234 7.94 -2.96 -6.45
CA VAL A 234 7.47 -2.69 -7.82
C VAL A 234 6.97 -3.95 -8.55
N PRO A 235 7.64 -5.12 -8.52
CA PRO A 235 7.16 -6.31 -9.21
C PRO A 235 5.80 -6.78 -8.68
N LEU A 236 5.59 -6.71 -7.37
CA LEU A 236 4.31 -7.04 -6.74
C LEU A 236 3.21 -6.05 -7.13
N LEU A 237 3.53 -4.76 -7.16
CA LEU A 237 2.60 -3.72 -7.61
C LEU A 237 2.23 -3.91 -9.09
N ILE A 238 3.21 -4.16 -9.97
CA ILE A 238 2.94 -4.46 -11.39
C ILE A 238 2.03 -5.68 -11.53
N GLY A 239 2.30 -6.76 -10.78
CA GLY A 239 1.44 -7.94 -10.79
C GLY A 239 0.01 -7.62 -10.35
N THR A 240 -0.14 -6.83 -9.29
CA THR A 240 -1.44 -6.39 -8.77
C THR A 240 -2.18 -5.53 -9.79
N GLU A 241 -1.50 -4.55 -10.42
CA GLU A 241 -2.08 -3.70 -11.46
C GLU A 241 -2.52 -4.52 -12.68
N LEU A 242 -1.70 -5.46 -13.15
CA LEU A 242 -2.06 -6.31 -14.29
C LEU A 242 -3.32 -7.12 -14.00
N VAL A 243 -3.47 -7.64 -12.78
CA VAL A 243 -4.68 -8.36 -12.36
C VAL A 243 -5.88 -7.42 -12.31
N LEU A 244 -5.75 -6.24 -11.68
CA LEU A 244 -6.85 -5.29 -11.52
C LEU A 244 -7.32 -4.72 -12.86
N VAL A 245 -6.39 -4.22 -13.66
CA VAL A 245 -6.68 -3.64 -14.99
C VAL A 245 -7.12 -4.73 -15.96
N GLY A 246 -6.46 -5.89 -15.95
CA GLY A 246 -6.85 -7.02 -16.80
C GLY A 246 -8.27 -7.50 -16.50
N ALA A 247 -8.61 -7.69 -15.22
CA ALA A 247 -9.97 -8.04 -14.81
C ALA A 247 -10.97 -6.94 -15.19
N ALA A 248 -10.63 -5.67 -14.98
CA ALA A 248 -11.49 -4.56 -15.37
C ALA A 248 -11.81 -4.55 -16.87
N VAL A 249 -10.78 -4.69 -17.71
CA VAL A 249 -10.93 -4.74 -19.17
C VAL A 249 -11.79 -5.93 -19.58
N ALA A 250 -11.56 -7.10 -19.00
CA ALA A 250 -12.34 -8.31 -19.27
C ALA A 250 -13.83 -8.13 -18.92
N LEU A 251 -14.13 -7.55 -17.75
CA LEU A 251 -15.51 -7.27 -17.33
C LEU A 251 -16.19 -6.26 -18.26
N LEU A 252 -15.51 -5.15 -18.58
CA LEU A 252 -16.04 -4.11 -19.47
C LEU A 252 -16.29 -4.65 -20.89
N ALA A 253 -15.34 -5.41 -21.45
CA ALA A 253 -15.49 -6.05 -22.76
C ALA A 253 -16.65 -7.07 -22.76
N GLY A 254 -16.77 -7.87 -21.70
CA GLY A 254 -17.86 -8.84 -21.52
C GLY A 254 -19.24 -8.21 -21.55
N THR A 255 -19.42 -7.03 -20.93
CA THR A 255 -20.70 -6.29 -21.01
C THR A 255 -21.04 -5.82 -22.44
N GLY A 256 -20.03 -5.45 -23.23
CA GLY A 256 -20.19 -5.08 -24.62
C GLY A 256 -20.71 -6.24 -25.48
N VAL A 257 -20.19 -7.45 -25.28
CA VAL A 257 -20.63 -8.65 -26.00
C VAL A 257 -22.05 -9.07 -25.61
N MET A 258 -22.39 -9.02 -24.31
CA MET A 258 -23.75 -9.35 -23.83
C MET A 258 -24.82 -8.43 -24.40
N SER A 259 -24.56 -7.11 -24.46
CA SER A 259 -25.51 -6.14 -25.00
C SER A 259 -25.74 -6.27 -26.52
N ARG A 260 -24.74 -6.75 -27.27
CA ARG A 260 -24.90 -7.07 -28.70
C ARG A 260 -25.77 -8.29 -28.93
N ARG A 261 -25.62 -9.35 -28.12
CA ARG A 261 -26.43 -10.57 -28.23
C ARG A 261 -27.91 -10.33 -27.93
N SER A 262 -28.25 -9.53 -26.91
CA SER A 262 -29.65 -9.25 -26.58
C SER A 262 -30.40 -8.48 -27.68
N ARG A 263 -29.70 -7.62 -28.43
CA ARG A 263 -30.23 -6.89 -29.59
C ARG A 263 -30.54 -7.79 -30.78
N TRP A 264 -29.80 -8.89 -30.96
CA TRP A 264 -30.01 -9.83 -32.07
C TRP A 264 -31.16 -10.81 -31.79
N SER A 265 -31.43 -11.11 -30.52
CA SER A 265 -32.50 -12.03 -30.12
C SER A 265 -33.82 -11.35 -29.79
N ALA A 266 -33.88 -10.02 -29.76
CA ALA A 266 -35.15 -9.31 -29.60
C ALA A 266 -35.92 -9.40 -30.93
N PRO A 267 -37.04 -10.14 -31.01
CA PRO A 267 -37.89 -10.07 -32.19
C PRO A 267 -38.28 -8.61 -32.38
N VAL A 268 -38.06 -8.08 -33.59
CA VAL A 268 -38.55 -6.77 -33.97
C VAL A 268 -40.08 -6.82 -33.83
N THR A 269 -40.61 -6.39 -32.70
CA THR A 269 -42.05 -6.17 -32.54
C THR A 269 -42.37 -4.96 -33.41
N ILE A 270 -42.66 -5.26 -34.68
CA ILE A 270 -43.33 -4.36 -35.60
C ILE A 270 -44.72 -4.15 -34.99
N ASN A 271 -44.84 -3.20 -34.05
CA ASN A 271 -46.12 -2.61 -33.70
C ASN A 271 -46.56 -1.79 -34.92
N ARG A 272 -47.09 -2.51 -35.90
CA ARG A 272 -47.80 -1.98 -37.05
C ARG A 272 -49.05 -1.31 -36.50
N TYR A 273 -49.08 0.02 -36.61
CA TYR A 273 -50.28 0.86 -36.75
C TYR A 273 -51.55 0.04 -37.00
N ASN A 274 -52.40 -0.15 -35.99
CA ASN A 274 -53.73 -0.75 -36.21
C ASN A 274 -54.82 -0.25 -35.25
N GLU A 275 -54.69 0.95 -34.69
CA GLU A 275 -55.72 1.50 -33.79
C GLU A 275 -56.47 2.73 -34.33
N ASP A 276 -56.18 3.22 -35.54
CA ASP A 276 -56.92 4.34 -36.16
C ASP A 276 -58.17 3.92 -36.97
N ARG A 277 -58.69 2.69 -36.79
CA ARG A 277 -59.94 2.24 -37.44
C ARG A 277 -61.00 1.80 -36.43
N ARG A 278 -61.55 2.76 -35.68
CA ARG A 278 -62.93 2.66 -35.16
C ARG A 278 -63.63 4.00 -35.27
N TRP A 279 -64.17 4.25 -36.46
CA TRP A 279 -65.30 5.15 -36.68
C TRP A 279 -66.45 4.27 -37.16
N SER A 280 -67.41 4.02 -36.26
CA SER A 280 -68.84 3.75 -36.53
C SER A 280 -69.55 3.68 -35.19
#